data_AF-A0A8J6NRG3-F1
#
_entry.id   AF-A0A8J6NRG3-F1
#
_cell.length_a   1.000
_cell.length_b   1.000
_cell.length_c   1.000
_cell.angle_alpha   90.00
_cell.angle_beta   90.00
_cell.angle_gamma   90.00
#
_symmetry.space_group_name_H-M   'P 1'
#
loop_
_entity.id
_entity.type
_entity.pdbx_description
1 polymer ?
#
loop_
_entity_poly.entity_id
_entity_poly.type
_entity_poly.pdbx_seq_one_letter_code
_entity_poly.pdbx_strand_id
1 'polypeptide(L)'
;YEDTALFVVDVLKGKDILLVLNTGEKIKLKPKKLSMKADNLYMHIGEERIKFTEKSLVKISVLIECYNDQYVIKVNNRKYKIAKAILYEAALP
;
A
#
# COMPACT_ATOMS: atom_id res chain seq x y z
N TYR A 1 15.68 -18.84 -7.61
CA TYR A 1 14.62 -18.50 -6.65
C TYR A 1 13.63 -17.65 -7.41
N GLU A 2 12.39 -18.12 -7.59
CA GLU A 2 11.36 -17.29 -8.20
C GLU A 2 10.93 -16.25 -7.16
N ASP A 3 11.31 -15.00 -7.38
CA ASP A 3 10.77 -13.84 -6.65
C ASP A 3 9.27 -13.77 -6.92
N THR A 4 8.49 -14.48 -6.09
CA THR A 4 7.04 -14.45 -6.20
C THR A 4 6.57 -13.07 -5.75
N ALA A 5 6.19 -12.23 -6.71
CA ALA A 5 5.61 -10.93 -6.40
C ALA A 5 4.40 -11.09 -5.46
N LEU A 6 4.44 -10.40 -4.32
CA LEU A 6 3.36 -10.42 -3.34
C LEU A 6 2.30 -9.37 -3.68
N PHE A 7 1.05 -9.78 -3.64
CA PHE A 7 -0.10 -8.91 -3.92
C PHE A 7 -1.13 -8.97 -2.81
N VAL A 8 -1.68 -7.82 -2.44
CA VAL A 8 -2.88 -7.75 -1.61
C VAL A 8 -4.09 -8.05 -2.49
N VAL A 9 -4.77 -9.16 -2.22
CA VAL A 9 -5.99 -9.58 -2.94
C VAL A 9 -7.26 -9.23 -2.18
N ASP A 10 -7.17 -9.01 -0.86
CA ASP A 10 -8.28 -8.56 -0.03
C ASP A 10 -7.86 -7.70 1.17
N VAL A 11 -8.80 -6.92 1.69
CA VAL A 11 -8.65 -6.05 2.87
C VAL A 11 -9.78 -6.32 3.85
N LEU A 12 -9.43 -6.79 5.03
CA LEU A 12 -10.36 -7.06 6.12
C LEU A 12 -10.32 -5.91 7.13
N LYS A 13 -11.46 -5.27 7.35
CA LYS A 13 -11.62 -4.15 8.27
C LYS A 13 -12.18 -4.66 9.60
N GLY A 14 -11.52 -4.33 10.70
CA GLY A 14 -11.96 -4.62 12.06
C GLY A 14 -11.27 -3.68 13.03
N LYS A 15 -10.95 -4.15 14.25
CA LYS A 15 -10.13 -3.41 15.22
C LYS A 15 -8.76 -3.04 14.63
N ASP A 16 -8.18 -3.94 13.87
CA ASP A 16 -7.01 -3.73 13.01
C ASP A 16 -7.43 -3.90 11.55
N ILE A 17 -6.69 -3.29 10.62
CA ILE A 17 -6.84 -3.55 9.19
C ILE A 17 -5.85 -4.66 8.79
N LEU A 18 -6.38 -5.77 8.28
CA LEU A 18 -5.58 -6.88 7.78
C LEU A 18 -5.62 -6.92 6.25
N LEU A 19 -4.47 -7.23 5.66
CA LEU A 19 -4.28 -7.42 4.24
C LEU A 19 -4.14 -8.91 3.98
N VAL A 20 -4.93 -9.45 3.05
CA VAL A 20 -4.82 -10.84 2.60
C VAL A 20 -3.94 -10.86 1.37
N LEU A 21 -2.83 -11.60 1.44
CA LEU A 21 -1.91 -11.78 0.32
C LEU A 21 -2.41 -12.86 -0.64
N ASN A 22 -1.89 -12.86 -1.87
CA ASN A 22 -2.11 -13.93 -2.85
C ASN A 22 -1.68 -15.32 -2.36
N THR A 23 -0.78 -15.39 -1.37
CA THR A 23 -0.38 -16.62 -0.67
C THR A 23 -1.43 -17.11 0.35
N GLY A 24 -2.47 -16.32 0.63
CA GLY A 24 -3.44 -16.56 1.69
C GLY A 24 -3.02 -16.03 3.06
N GLU A 25 -1.76 -15.59 3.22
CA GLU A 25 -1.26 -15.01 4.47
C GLU A 25 -2.01 -13.70 4.80
N LYS A 26 -2.24 -13.48 6.11
CA LYS A 26 -2.85 -12.25 6.63
C LYS A 26 -1.82 -11.43 7.38
N ILE A 27 -1.53 -10.24 6.88
CA ILE A 27 -0.60 -9.31 7.52
C ILE A 27 -1.31 -8.04 7.96
N LYS A 28 -0.79 -7.37 9.00
CA LYS A 28 -1.32 -6.07 9.42
C LYS A 28 -0.93 -4.98 8.44
N LEU A 29 -1.86 -4.08 8.11
CA LEU A 29 -1.55 -2.85 7.41
C LEU A 29 -0.52 -2.04 8.22
N LYS A 30 0.55 -1.59 7.56
CA LYS A 30 1.56 -0.68 8.12
C LYS A 30 1.46 0.68 7.41
N PRO A 31 0.64 1.64 7.90
CA PRO A 31 0.37 2.89 7.20
C PRO A 31 1.62 3.71 6.88
N LYS A 32 2.61 3.70 7.78
CA LYS A 32 3.90 4.39 7.61
C LYS A 32 4.81 3.78 6.54
N LYS A 33 4.45 2.61 6.00
CA LYS A 33 5.20 1.88 4.97
C LYS A 33 4.48 1.91 3.61
N LEU A 34 3.46 2.75 3.46
CA LEU A 34 2.73 2.90 2.20
C LEU A 34 3.42 3.87 1.25
N SER A 35 3.33 3.55 -0.03
CA SER A 35 3.73 4.45 -1.11
C SER A 35 2.78 4.34 -2.30
N MET A 36 2.63 5.43 -3.05
CA MET A 36 1.92 5.46 -4.33
C MET A 36 2.89 5.66 -5.50
N LYS A 37 2.64 4.91 -6.58
CA LYS A 37 3.33 5.06 -7.88
C LYS A 37 2.35 4.75 -9.00
N ALA A 38 2.16 5.68 -9.95
CA ALA A 38 1.28 5.51 -11.11
C ALA A 38 -0.07 4.89 -10.72
N ASP A 39 -0.78 5.55 -9.80
CA ASP A 39 -2.10 5.14 -9.25
C ASP A 39 -2.16 3.81 -8.49
N ASN A 40 -1.02 3.11 -8.37
CA ASN A 40 -0.93 1.88 -7.62
C ASN A 40 -0.44 2.18 -6.18
N LEU A 41 -1.10 1.54 -5.20
CA LEU A 41 -0.69 1.55 -3.80
C LEU A 41 0.22 0.35 -3.52
N TYR A 42 1.26 0.58 -2.72
CA TYR A 42 2.22 -0.44 -2.30
C TYR A 42 2.50 -0.32 -0.81
N MET A 43 2.79 -1.45 -0.18
CA MET A 43 3.35 -1.50 1.17
C MET A 43 4.71 -2.19 1.15
N HIS A 44 5.69 -1.63 1.86
CA HIS A 44 7.05 -2.18 1.93
C HIS A 44 7.27 -2.95 3.23
N ILE A 45 7.80 -4.18 3.13
CA ILE A 45 8.18 -5.03 4.27
C ILE A 45 9.58 -5.59 4.02
N GLY A 46 10.58 -5.14 4.77
CA GLY A 46 11.96 -5.51 4.47
C GLY A 46 12.35 -4.98 3.09
N GLU A 47 12.83 -5.88 2.24
CA GLU A 47 13.16 -5.61 0.82
C GLU A 47 11.96 -5.86 -0.11
N GLU A 48 10.87 -6.45 0.41
CA GLU A 48 9.71 -6.82 -0.36
C GLU A 48 8.75 -5.64 -0.57
N ARG A 49 8.21 -5.58 -1.79
CA ARG A 49 7.18 -4.62 -2.19
C ARG A 49 5.88 -5.33 -2.49
N ILE A 50 4.88 -5.11 -1.65
CA ILE A 50 3.57 -5.74 -1.78
C ILE A 50 2.64 -4.77 -2.52
N LYS A 51 2.15 -5.17 -3.70
CA LYS A 51 1.25 -4.34 -4.51
C LYS A 51 -0.21 -4.60 -4.15
N PHE A 52 -0.99 -3.53 -4.02
CA PHE A 52 -2.45 -3.67 -3.91
C PHE A 52 -3.05 -3.93 -5.29
N THR A 53 -3.80 -5.03 -5.42
CA THR A 53 -4.64 -5.27 -6.61
C THR A 53 -5.74 -4.23 -6.71
N GLU A 54 -6.29 -4.00 -7.90
CA GLU A 54 -7.43 -3.08 -8.11
C GLU A 54 -8.59 -3.36 -7.15
N LYS A 55 -8.97 -4.64 -7.00
CA LYS A 55 -10.01 -5.06 -6.04
C LYS A 55 -9.70 -4.63 -4.62
N SER A 56 -8.47 -4.85 -4.15
CA SER A 56 -8.05 -4.44 -2.81
C SER A 56 -7.95 -2.92 -2.66
N LEU A 57 -7.57 -2.21 -3.73
CA LEU A 57 -7.45 -0.76 -3.77
C LEU A 57 -8.82 -0.10 -3.63
N VAL A 58 -9.85 -0.61 -4.32
CA VAL A 58 -11.24 -0.19 -4.14
C VAL A 58 -11.66 -0.33 -2.68
N LYS A 59 -11.36 -1.47 -2.04
CA LYS A 59 -11.74 -1.69 -0.62
C LYS A 59 -11.03 -0.74 0.34
N ILE A 60 -9.76 -0.42 0.12
CA ILE A 60 -8.99 0.47 1.01
C ILE A 60 -9.19 1.95 0.70
N SER A 61 -9.66 2.30 -0.51
CA SER A 61 -9.84 3.69 -0.97
C SER A 61 -10.71 4.53 -0.03
N VAL A 62 -11.71 3.92 0.63
CA VAL A 62 -12.58 4.63 1.59
C VAL A 62 -11.84 5.16 2.82
N LEU A 63 -10.60 4.71 3.05
CA LEU A 63 -9.73 5.19 4.12
C LEU A 63 -8.70 6.22 3.62
N ILE A 64 -8.62 6.45 2.31
CA ILE A 64 -7.65 7.34 1.68
C ILE A 64 -8.34 8.65 1.33
N GLU A 65 -7.73 9.75 1.75
CA GLU A 65 -8.10 11.09 1.36
C GLU A 65 -7.01 11.67 0.46
N CYS A 66 -7.41 12.49 -0.51
CA CYS A 66 -6.49 13.26 -1.34
C CYS A 66 -6.79 14.75 -1.13
N TYR A 67 -5.77 15.52 -0.77
CA TYR A 67 -5.86 16.98 -0.68
C TYR A 67 -4.56 17.58 -1.21
N ASN A 68 -4.65 18.56 -2.12
CA ASN A 68 -3.49 19.28 -2.69
C ASN A 68 -2.38 18.31 -3.17
N ASP A 69 -2.75 17.31 -3.98
CA ASP A 69 -1.88 16.26 -4.51
C ASP A 69 -1.17 15.38 -3.46
N GLN A 70 -1.63 15.41 -2.21
CA GLN A 70 -1.14 14.56 -1.14
C GLN A 70 -2.18 13.52 -0.75
N TYR A 71 -1.77 12.26 -0.84
CA TYR A 71 -2.57 11.13 -0.36
C TYR A 71 -2.29 10.86 1.13
N VAL A 72 -3.37 10.70 1.89
CA VAL A 72 -3.33 10.42 3.32
C VAL A 72 -4.25 9.26 3.63
N ILE A 73 -3.77 8.25 4.35
CA ILE A 73 -4.63 7.18 4.87
C ILE A 73 -5.03 7.45 6.32
N LYS A 74 -6.31 7.27 6.62
CA LYS A 74 -6.91 7.34 7.95
C LYS A 74 -7.04 5.94 8.55
N VAL A 75 -6.35 5.70 9.67
CA VAL A 75 -6.41 4.43 10.41
C VAL A 75 -6.42 4.72 11.91
N ASN A 76 -7.37 4.14 12.65
CA ASN A 76 -7.51 4.28 14.11
C ASN A 76 -7.47 5.75 14.56
N ASN A 77 -8.27 6.60 13.91
CA ASN A 77 -8.38 8.04 14.15
C ASN A 77 -7.06 8.83 13.97
N ARG A 78 -6.06 8.24 13.31
CA ARG A 78 -4.78 8.87 12.96
C ARG A 78 -4.65 8.99 11.44
N LYS A 79 -3.98 10.06 11.00
CA LYS A 79 -3.67 10.31 9.60
C LYS A 79 -2.20 9.98 9.31
N TYR A 80 -1.95 9.28 8.20
CA TYR A 80 -0.60 8.94 7.75
C TYR A 80 -0.43 9.38 6.30
N LYS A 81 0.59 10.18 6.01
CA LYS A 81 0.94 10.54 4.64
C LYS A 81 1.40 9.28 3.89
N ILE A 82 0.91 9.11 2.67
CA ILE A 82 1.38 8.08 1.75
C ILE A 82 2.51 8.69 0.93
N ALA A 83 3.68 8.05 0.95
CA ALA A 83 4.85 8.56 0.22
C ALA A 83 4.60 8.49 -1.29
N LYS A 84 4.96 9.55 -2.02
CA LYS A 84 5.09 9.45 -3.48
C LYS A 84 6.41 8.73 -3.77
N ALA A 85 6.36 7.61 -4.49
CA ALA A 85 7.60 6.98 -4.94
C ALA A 85 8.28 7.92 -5.93
N ILE A 86 9.46 8.43 -5.57
CA ILE A 86 10.26 9.28 -6.45
C ILE A 86 10.83 8.36 -7.55
N LEU A 87 10.68 8.78 -8.81
CA LEU A 87 11.47 8.20 -9.90
C LEU A 87 12.92 8.57 -9.60
N TYR A 88 13.75 7.59 -9.26
CA TYR A 88 15.14 7.71 -9.67
C TYR A 88 15.11 7.51 -11.19
N GLU A 89 14.87 8.58 -11.93
CA GLU A 89 15.43 8.64 -13.28
C GLU A 89 16.92 8.52 -13.04
N ALA A 90 17.48 7.40 -13.48
CA ALA A 90 18.90 7.30 -13.65
C ALA A 90 19.27 8.36 -14.70
N ALA A 91 19.58 9.57 -14.23
CA ALA A 91 20.58 10.40 -14.86
C ALA A 91 21.89 9.63 -14.71
N LEU A 92 22.07 8.61 -15.56
CA LEU A 92 23.41 8.17 -15.92
C LEU A 92 23.92 9.20 -16.94
N PRO A 93 25.14 9.71 -16.74
CA PRO A 93 25.72 10.79 -17.55
C PRO A 93 25.85 10.43 -19.03
#